data_AF-A0A9D8WPZ1-F1
#
_entry.id   AF-A0A9D8WPZ1-F1
#
_cell.length_a   1.000
_cell.length_b   1.000
_cell.length_c   1.000
_cell.angle_alpha   90.00
_cell.angle_beta   90.00
_cell.angle_gamma   90.00
#
_symmetry.space_group_name_H-M   'P 1'
#
loop_
_entity.id
_entity.type
_entity.pdbx_description
1 polymer ?
#
loop_
_entity_poly.entity_id
_entity_poly.type
_entity_poly.pdbx_seq_one_letter_code
_entity_poly.pdbx_strand_id
1 'polypeptide(L)'
;MMYIYFRPDTLKMFHFFKYIGILDILEDMKRDPSIVSFWVLYNLPDGVWLFAYTILIGCIWNFKIRDCWMFILVMPFICIPHEILQGLGIMHGTYDSNDIFAYIMALTAGFIYIFFVDRIAFKRVERVERRRTSSVKLMLTMISFSLFVLLAIGSDDTVGRISANTGDSYEAMK
;
A
#
# COMPACT_ATOMS: atom_id res chain seq x y z
N MET A 1 10.60 -5.63 -2.01
CA MET A 1 12.07 -5.52 -2.17
C MET A 1 12.64 -4.31 -1.45
N MET A 2 12.07 -3.09 -1.57
CA MET A 2 12.48 -1.95 -0.71
C MET A 2 12.51 -2.29 0.79
N TYR A 3 11.46 -2.97 1.28
CA TYR A 3 11.34 -3.49 2.65
C TYR A 3 12.44 -4.45 3.11
N ILE A 4 13.11 -5.15 2.18
CA ILE A 4 14.19 -6.11 2.50
C ILE A 4 15.54 -5.40 2.48
N TYR A 5 15.73 -4.47 1.54
CA TYR A 5 17.01 -3.83 1.30
C TYR A 5 17.35 -2.70 2.29
N PHE A 6 16.36 -1.96 2.78
CA PHE A 6 16.63 -0.68 3.47
C PHE A 6 15.98 -0.55 4.84
N ARG A 7 15.14 -1.51 5.25
CA ARG A 7 14.38 -1.42 6.50
C ARG A 7 15.06 -2.20 7.64
N PRO A 8 14.92 -1.73 8.90
CA PRO A 8 15.47 -2.41 10.07
C PRO A 8 14.72 -3.72 10.37
N ASP A 9 15.42 -4.68 10.99
CA ASP A 9 14.94 -6.04 11.28
C ASP A 9 13.83 -6.13 12.34
N THR A 10 13.36 -4.99 12.84
CA THR A 10 12.30 -4.90 13.84
C THR A 10 10.91 -5.23 13.26
N LEU A 11 10.82 -5.45 11.96
CA LEU A 11 9.62 -5.92 11.27
C LEU A 11 9.17 -7.29 11.76
N LYS A 12 7.86 -7.46 11.97
CA LYS A 12 7.25 -8.77 12.26
C LYS A 12 7.56 -9.80 11.16
N MET A 13 7.73 -9.35 9.92
CA MET A 13 8.12 -10.22 8.80
C MET A 13 9.53 -10.80 8.94
N PHE A 14 10.48 -10.07 9.55
CA PHE A 14 11.84 -10.57 9.77
C PHE A 14 11.88 -11.65 10.86
N HIS A 15 10.97 -11.63 11.83
CA HIS A 15 10.74 -12.76 12.73
C HIS A 15 10.30 -14.03 11.99
N PHE A 16 9.43 -13.88 10.98
CA PHE A 16 9.04 -15.01 10.12
C PHE A 16 10.21 -15.51 9.27
N PHE A 17 11.03 -14.61 8.71
CA PHE A 17 12.23 -14.99 7.95
C PHE A 17 13.32 -15.64 8.81
N LYS A 18 13.46 -15.21 10.07
CA LYS A 18 14.30 -15.87 11.06
C LYS A 18 13.84 -17.29 11.33
N TYR A 19 12.53 -17.53 11.43
CA TYR A 19 11.97 -18.87 11.62
C TYR A 19 12.24 -19.80 10.43
N ILE A 20 12.27 -19.26 9.21
CA ILE A 20 12.56 -20.02 7.97
C ILE A 20 14.08 -20.16 7.72
N GLY A 21 14.92 -19.42 8.46
CA GLY A 21 16.39 -19.51 8.35
C GLY A 21 16.98 -18.78 7.14
N ILE A 22 16.25 -17.80 6.58
CA ILE A 22 16.69 -17.01 5.40
C ILE A 22 17.25 -15.63 5.81
N LEU A 23 17.31 -15.35 7.11
CA LEU A 23 17.71 -14.04 7.64
C LEU A 23 19.10 -13.61 7.16
N ASP A 24 20.09 -14.51 7.22
CA ASP A 24 21.48 -14.20 6.89
C ASP A 24 21.64 -13.76 5.42
N ILE A 25 20.90 -14.39 4.50
CA ILE A 25 20.88 -14.02 3.07
C ILE A 25 20.26 -12.64 2.86
N LEU A 26 19.27 -12.28 3.68
CA LEU A 26 18.58 -10.99 3.58
C LEU A 26 19.41 -9.86 4.21
N GLU A 27 20.20 -10.15 5.26
CA GLU A 27 21.12 -9.20 5.86
C GLU A 27 22.25 -8.83 4.89
N ASP A 28 22.82 -9.79 4.17
CA ASP A 28 23.84 -9.56 3.13
C ASP A 28 23.34 -8.67 1.97
N MET A 29 22.02 -8.63 1.79
CA MET A 29 21.37 -7.83 0.76
C MET A 29 21.18 -6.37 1.17
N LYS A 30 21.26 -6.04 2.46
CA LYS A 30 20.96 -4.69 2.95
C LYS A 30 21.86 -3.63 2.35
N ARG A 31 21.28 -2.46 2.11
CA ARG A 31 21.97 -1.27 1.62
C ARG A 31 21.70 -0.10 2.55
N ASP A 32 22.62 0.86 2.50
CA ASP A 32 22.50 2.08 3.29
C ASP A 32 21.23 2.86 2.88
N PRO A 33 20.28 3.10 3.80
CA PRO A 33 19.07 3.87 3.53
C PRO A 33 19.36 5.32 3.12
N SER A 34 20.54 5.87 3.41
CA SER A 34 20.93 7.24 3.01
C SER A 34 20.99 7.45 1.49
N ILE A 35 21.07 6.36 0.72
CA ILE A 35 21.13 6.39 -0.76
C ILE A 35 19.79 6.78 -1.38
N VAL A 36 18.68 6.61 -0.64
CA VAL A 36 17.32 6.85 -1.13
C VAL A 36 16.66 7.94 -0.31
N SER A 37 15.95 8.86 -0.97
CA SER A 37 15.20 9.91 -0.27
C SER A 37 14.21 9.30 0.72
N PHE A 38 14.15 9.87 1.93
CA PHE A 38 13.24 9.45 3.00
C PHE A 38 11.79 9.28 2.53
N TRP A 39 11.30 10.20 1.68
CA TRP A 39 9.95 10.12 1.14
C TRP A 39 9.70 8.86 0.29
N VAL A 40 10.68 8.48 -0.53
CA VAL A 40 10.60 7.27 -1.38
C VAL A 40 10.71 5.99 -0.55
N LEU A 41 11.46 6.05 0.56
CA LEU A 41 11.69 4.90 1.40
C LEU A 41 10.49 4.60 2.33
N TYR A 42 9.90 5.64 2.93
CA TYR A 42 8.88 5.49 3.96
C TYR A 42 7.45 5.63 3.44
N ASN A 43 7.19 6.51 2.47
CA ASN A 43 5.82 6.93 2.15
C ASN A 43 5.35 6.39 0.78
N LEU A 44 6.27 6.24 -0.17
CA LEU A 44 5.96 5.67 -1.48
C LEU A 44 5.44 4.22 -1.43
N PRO A 45 5.98 3.30 -0.61
CA PRO A 45 5.51 1.92 -0.59
C PRO A 45 4.02 1.79 -0.26
N ASP A 46 3.52 2.63 0.65
CA ASP A 46 2.13 2.65 1.08
C ASP A 46 1.20 3.16 -0.04
N GLY A 47 1.64 4.20 -0.77
CA GLY A 47 0.97 4.66 -1.99
C GLY A 47 0.94 3.59 -3.09
N VAL A 48 2.07 2.92 -3.36
CA VAL A 48 2.15 1.86 -4.39
C VAL A 48 1.27 0.67 -4.03
N TRP A 49 1.20 0.31 -2.76
CA TRP A 49 0.30 -0.74 -2.26
C TRP A 49 -1.17 -0.39 -2.53
N LEU A 50 -1.60 0.84 -2.22
CA LEU A 50 -2.96 1.30 -2.48
C LEU A 50 -3.28 1.37 -3.98
N PHE A 51 -2.30 1.77 -4.79
CA PHE A 51 -2.42 1.78 -6.25
C PHE A 51 -2.60 0.35 -6.81
N ALA A 52 -1.81 -0.61 -6.32
CA ALA A 52 -1.91 -2.01 -6.72
C ALA A 52 -3.29 -2.59 -6.36
N TYR A 53 -3.81 -2.27 -5.16
CA TYR A 53 -5.17 -2.63 -4.76
C TYR A 53 -6.20 -2.09 -5.77
N THR A 54 -6.11 -0.80 -6.09
CA THR A 54 -7.04 -0.12 -6.99
C THR A 54 -7.08 -0.78 -8.37
N ILE A 55 -5.92 -1.09 -8.96
CA ILE A 55 -5.85 -1.78 -10.25
C ILE A 55 -6.39 -3.21 -10.15
N LEU A 56 -6.06 -3.96 -9.09
CA LEU A 56 -6.53 -5.33 -8.92
C LEU A 56 -8.06 -5.41 -8.86
N ILE A 57 -8.68 -4.52 -8.09
CA ILE A 57 -10.14 -4.38 -8.04
C ILE A 57 -10.67 -3.98 -9.42
N GLY A 58 -10.02 -3.02 -10.10
CA GLY A 58 -10.30 -2.69 -11.49
C GLY A 58 -10.33 -3.93 -12.39
N CYS A 59 -9.30 -4.77 -12.36
CA CYS A 59 -9.21 -6.01 -13.12
C CYS A 59 -10.37 -6.98 -12.85
N ILE A 60 -10.71 -7.22 -11.56
CA ILE A 60 -11.79 -8.14 -11.17
C ILE A 60 -13.14 -7.71 -11.79
N TRP A 61 -13.34 -6.40 -11.87
CA TRP A 61 -14.56 -5.78 -12.40
C TRP A 61 -14.43 -5.34 -13.86
N ASN A 62 -13.43 -5.85 -14.59
CA ASN A 62 -13.17 -5.56 -16.00
C ASN A 62 -13.03 -4.05 -16.31
N PHE A 63 -12.41 -3.30 -15.40
CA PHE A 63 -12.17 -1.86 -15.48
C PHE A 63 -13.43 -1.00 -15.62
N LYS A 64 -14.62 -1.56 -15.37
CA LYS A 64 -15.87 -0.80 -15.37
C LYS A 64 -15.99 0.02 -14.09
N ILE A 65 -15.61 1.29 -14.14
CA ILE A 65 -15.56 2.15 -12.95
C ILE A 65 -16.89 2.22 -12.18
N ARG A 66 -18.02 2.23 -12.91
CA ARG A 66 -19.37 2.22 -12.32
C ARG A 66 -19.66 1.03 -11.41
N ASP A 67 -19.02 -0.10 -11.67
CA ASP A 67 -19.30 -1.35 -10.95
C ASP A 67 -18.32 -1.55 -9.78
N CYS A 68 -17.15 -0.91 -9.81
CA CYS A 68 -16.08 -1.17 -8.85
C CYS A 68 -15.68 -0.02 -7.93
N TRP A 69 -16.13 1.21 -8.21
CA TRP A 69 -15.71 2.41 -7.47
C TRP A 69 -15.89 2.27 -5.95
N MET A 70 -16.99 1.67 -5.49
CA MET A 70 -17.25 1.47 -4.06
C MET A 70 -16.17 0.61 -3.41
N PHE A 71 -15.80 -0.50 -4.05
CA PHE A 71 -14.79 -1.43 -3.52
C PHE A 71 -13.38 -0.83 -3.52
N ILE A 72 -13.08 0.01 -4.52
CA ILE A 72 -11.82 0.77 -4.55
C ILE A 72 -11.75 1.72 -3.37
N LEU A 73 -12.84 2.44 -3.07
CA LEU A 73 -12.87 3.46 -2.03
C LEU A 73 -12.82 2.91 -0.60
N VAL A 74 -13.18 1.63 -0.36
CA VAL A 74 -13.13 1.05 1.00
C VAL A 74 -11.76 1.22 1.64
N MET A 75 -10.66 0.97 0.92
CA MET A 75 -9.32 1.06 1.49
C MET A 75 -8.89 2.50 1.84
N PRO A 76 -8.97 3.48 0.93
CA PRO A 76 -8.70 4.89 1.27
C PRO A 76 -9.55 5.42 2.43
N PHE A 77 -10.82 4.98 2.51
CA PHE A 77 -11.71 5.34 3.62
C PHE A 77 -11.28 4.75 4.98
N ILE A 78 -10.43 3.73 4.99
CA ILE A 78 -9.84 3.19 6.23
C ILE A 78 -8.51 3.89 6.49
N CYS A 79 -7.62 3.95 5.50
CA CYS A 79 -6.26 4.45 5.65
C CYS A 79 -6.20 5.96 5.95
N ILE A 80 -6.94 6.80 5.22
CA ILE A 80 -6.86 8.26 5.37
C ILE A 80 -7.38 8.70 6.75
N PRO A 81 -8.56 8.24 7.22
CA PRO A 81 -9.00 8.57 8.57
C PRO A 81 -8.09 7.99 9.65
N HIS A 82 -7.48 6.82 9.43
CA HIS A 82 -6.50 6.26 10.37
C HIS A 82 -5.31 7.22 10.57
N GLU A 83 -4.72 7.74 9.49
CA GLU A 83 -3.65 8.75 9.58
C GLU A 83 -4.12 10.05 10.26
N ILE A 84 -5.31 10.54 9.92
CA ILE A 84 -5.87 11.75 10.55
C ILE A 84 -6.06 11.54 12.06
N LEU A 85 -6.54 10.37 12.49
CA LEU A 85 -6.72 10.03 13.90
C LEU A 85 -5.39 9.91 14.65
N GLN A 86 -4.32 9.47 13.98
CA GLN A 86 -2.97 9.52 14.55
C GLN A 86 -2.49 10.98 14.72
N GLY A 87 -2.76 11.86 13.74
CA GLY A 87 -2.44 13.29 13.84
C GLY A 87 -3.17 14.03 14.96
N LEU A 88 -4.38 13.57 15.31
CA LEU A 88 -5.16 14.07 16.44
C LEU A 88 -4.73 13.45 17.80
N GLY A 89 -3.76 12.54 17.81
CA GLY A 89 -3.30 11.83 19.01
C GLY A 89 -4.32 10.84 19.59
N ILE A 90 -5.36 10.48 18.83
CA ILE A 90 -6.41 9.55 19.25
C ILE A 90 -5.95 8.10 19.09
N MET A 91 -5.14 7.83 18.06
CA MET A 91 -4.55 6.51 17.81
C MET A 91 -3.03 6.54 17.93
N HIS A 92 -2.45 5.45 18.42
CA HIS A 92 -1.00 5.28 18.46
C HIS A 92 -0.44 5.17 17.04
N GLY A 93 0.51 6.04 16.70
CA GLY A 93 1.16 6.07 15.40
C GLY A 93 1.95 7.35 15.20
N THR A 94 2.56 7.50 14.03
CA THR A 94 3.34 8.68 13.65
C THR A 94 2.64 9.32 12.48
N TYR A 95 1.98 10.45 12.73
CA TYR A 95 1.35 11.21 11.66
C TYR A 95 2.41 11.74 10.69
N ASP A 96 2.34 11.28 9.44
CA ASP A 96 3.09 11.86 8.33
C ASP A 96 2.12 12.38 7.27
N SER A 97 2.13 13.69 7.03
CA SER A 97 1.29 14.31 6.00
C SER A 97 1.63 13.81 4.59
N ASN A 98 2.85 13.32 4.39
CA ASN A 98 3.28 12.73 3.13
C ASN A 98 2.59 11.39 2.82
N ASP A 99 2.13 10.65 3.84
CA ASP A 99 1.39 9.40 3.63
C ASP A 99 0.01 9.66 3.07
N ILE A 100 -0.68 10.66 3.64
CA ILE A 100 -1.96 11.13 3.09
C ILE A 100 -1.77 11.58 1.64
N PHE A 101 -0.69 12.32 1.36
CA PHE A 101 -0.35 12.73 -0.01
C PHE A 101 -0.10 11.52 -0.93
N ALA A 102 0.66 10.52 -0.47
CA ALA A 102 0.92 9.30 -1.23
C ALA A 102 -0.36 8.50 -1.50
N TYR A 103 -1.27 8.38 -0.53
CA TYR A 103 -2.57 7.73 -0.70
C TYR A 103 -3.46 8.47 -1.69
N ILE A 104 -3.52 9.80 -1.62
CA ILE A 104 -4.29 10.62 -2.57
C ILE A 104 -3.72 10.44 -3.98
N MET A 105 -2.41 10.55 -4.16
CA MET A 105 -1.77 10.36 -5.47
C MET A 105 -2.03 8.97 -6.03
N ALA A 106 -1.90 7.93 -5.22
CA ALA A 106 -2.16 6.55 -5.61
C ALA A 106 -3.61 6.34 -6.05
N LEU A 107 -4.57 6.91 -5.31
CA LEU A 107 -5.98 6.84 -5.64
C LEU A 107 -6.28 7.54 -6.97
N THR A 108 -5.79 8.78 -7.14
CA THR A 108 -5.96 9.55 -8.38
C THR A 108 -5.34 8.82 -9.57
N ALA A 109 -4.11 8.33 -9.44
CA ALA A 109 -3.44 7.56 -10.49
C ALA A 109 -4.21 6.29 -10.85
N GLY A 110 -4.72 5.56 -9.85
CA GLY A 110 -5.52 4.35 -10.05
C GLY A 110 -6.83 4.62 -10.80
N PHE A 111 -7.57 5.66 -10.41
CA PHE A 111 -8.78 6.07 -11.12
C PHE A 111 -8.51 6.50 -12.57
N ILE A 112 -7.45 7.29 -12.80
CA ILE A 112 -7.04 7.70 -14.15
C ILE A 112 -6.70 6.48 -15.00
N TYR A 113 -5.95 5.53 -14.45
CA TYR A 113 -5.58 4.30 -15.15
C TYR A 113 -6.82 3.49 -15.55
N ILE A 114 -7.74 3.25 -14.61
CA ILE A 114 -8.97 2.51 -14.89
C ILE A 114 -9.81 3.24 -15.94
N PHE A 115 -9.96 4.56 -15.82
CA PHE A 115 -10.69 5.36 -16.79
C PHE A 115 -10.07 5.28 -18.19
N PHE A 116 -8.75 5.38 -18.28
CA PHE A 116 -8.02 5.29 -19.55
C PHE A 116 -8.24 3.91 -20.20
N VAL A 117 -8.12 2.84 -19.42
CA VAL A 117 -8.32 1.46 -19.88
C VAL A 117 -9.77 1.23 -20.33
N ASP A 118 -10.76 1.65 -19.55
CA ASP A 118 -12.19 1.56 -19.90
C ASP A 118 -12.49 2.31 -21.21
N ARG A 119 -11.94 3.52 -21.37
CA ARG A 119 -12.21 4.37 -22.54
C ARG A 119 -11.48 3.95 -23.81
N ILE A 120 -10.28 3.37 -23.72
CA ILE A 120 -9.43 3.12 -24.89
C ILE A 120 -9.41 1.64 -25.25
N ALA A 121 -9.12 0.77 -24.28
CA ALA A 121 -8.98 -0.66 -24.55
C ALA A 121 -10.35 -1.28 -24.87
N PHE A 122 -11.39 -0.92 -24.11
CA PHE A 122 -12.72 -1.52 -24.24
C PHE A 122 -13.66 -0.80 -25.20
N LYS A 123 -13.27 0.35 -25.77
CA LYS A 123 -14.04 1.00 -26.85
C LYS A 123 -13.88 0.28 -28.20
N ARG A 124 -12.80 -0.49 -28.39
CA ARG A 124 -12.54 -1.24 -29.64
C ARG A 124 -12.95 -2.72 -29.60
N VAL A 125 -13.02 -3.31 -28.41
CA VAL A 125 -13.38 -4.71 -28.23
C VAL A 125 -14.84 -4.76 -27.78
N GLU A 126 -15.74 -5.31 -28.60
CA GLU A 126 -17.08 -5.65 -28.12
C GLU A 126 -16.94 -6.39 -26.79
N ARG A 127 -17.55 -5.87 -25.72
CA ARG A 127 -17.49 -6.53 -24.42
C ARG A 127 -18.17 -7.88 -24.56
N VAL A 128 -17.39 -8.92 -24.84
CA VAL A 128 -17.77 -10.28 -24.51
C VAL A 128 -17.93 -10.22 -23.00
N GLU A 129 -19.16 -10.04 -22.55
CA GLU A 129 -19.52 -10.04 -21.15
C GLU A 129 -19.34 -11.48 -20.70
N ARG A 130 -18.08 -11.86 -20.48
CA ARG A 130 -17.71 -13.15 -19.91
C ARG A 130 -18.40 -13.13 -18.56
N ARG A 131 -19.55 -13.79 -18.51
CA ARG A 131 -20.55 -13.77 -17.45
C ARG A 131 -19.98 -14.53 -16.25
N ARG A 132 -18.85 -14.04 -15.71
CA ARG A 132 -18.42 -14.40 -14.37
C ARG A 132 -19.56 -13.91 -13.48
N THR A 133 -20.24 -14.84 -12.83
CA THR A 133 -21.39 -14.55 -11.99
C THR A 133 -21.02 -13.47 -10.97
N SER A 134 -21.96 -12.57 -10.67
CA SER A 134 -21.74 -11.45 -9.74
C SER A 134 -21.11 -11.93 -8.42
N SER A 135 -21.55 -13.08 -7.93
CA SER A 135 -21.03 -13.73 -6.71
C SER A 135 -19.54 -14.08 -6.76
N VAL A 136 -19.00 -14.54 -7.91
CA VAL A 136 -17.57 -14.87 -8.01
C VAL A 136 -16.70 -13.61 -8.00
N LYS A 137 -17.16 -12.52 -8.64
CA LYS A 137 -16.47 -11.22 -8.59
C LYS A 137 -16.44 -10.66 -7.17
N LEU A 138 -17.55 -10.77 -6.45
CA LEU A 138 -17.63 -10.38 -5.04
C LEU A 138 -16.69 -11.22 -4.17
N MET A 139 -16.70 -12.55 -4.32
CA MET A 139 -15.82 -13.44 -3.54
C MET A 139 -14.34 -13.08 -3.74
N LEU A 140 -13.92 -12.82 -4.98
CA LEU A 140 -12.55 -12.41 -5.28
C LEU A 140 -12.20 -11.03 -4.73
N THR A 141 -13.16 -10.11 -4.75
CA THR A 141 -12.99 -8.78 -4.16
C THR A 141 -12.77 -8.91 -2.65
N MET A 142 -13.56 -9.75 -1.96
CA MET A 142 -13.40 -10.00 -0.53
C MET A 142 -12.06 -10.66 -0.21
N ILE A 143 -11.66 -11.69 -0.96
CA ILE A 143 -10.36 -12.35 -0.77
C ILE A 143 -9.22 -11.35 -0.98
N SER A 144 -9.29 -10.53 -2.03
CA SER A 144 -8.29 -9.51 -2.32
C SER A 144 -8.22 -8.47 -1.21
N PHE A 145 -9.37 -7.99 -0.73
CA PHE A 145 -9.44 -7.06 0.39
C PHE A 145 -8.79 -7.66 1.65
N SER A 146 -9.17 -8.88 2.06
CA SER A 146 -8.60 -9.54 3.23
C SER A 146 -7.08 -9.73 3.10
N LEU A 147 -6.59 -10.12 1.92
CA LEU A 147 -5.16 -10.28 1.67
C LEU A 147 -4.41 -8.95 1.81
N PHE A 148 -4.96 -7.86 1.27
CA PHE A 148 -4.33 -6.55 1.39
C PHE A 148 -4.35 -6.04 2.84
N VAL A 149 -5.44 -6.24 3.59
CA VAL A 149 -5.49 -5.93 5.03
C VAL A 149 -4.42 -6.71 5.81
N LEU A 150 -4.28 -8.01 5.55
CA LEU A 150 -3.25 -8.83 6.20
C LEU A 150 -1.84 -8.35 5.87
N LEU A 151 -1.59 -7.95 4.62
CA LEU A 151 -0.31 -7.36 4.22
C LEU A 151 -0.06 -6.03 4.94
N ALA A 152 -1.07 -5.17 5.07
CA ALA A 152 -0.94 -3.91 5.80
C ALA A 152 -0.59 -4.13 7.27
N ILE A 153 -1.29 -5.06 7.95
CA ILE A 153 -1.01 -5.42 9.36
C ILE A 153 0.37 -6.05 9.52
N GLY A 154 0.78 -6.90 8.58
CA GLY A 154 2.10 -7.55 8.60
C GLY A 154 3.26 -6.62 8.28
N SER A 155 2.96 -5.50 7.62
CA SER A 155 3.90 -4.43 7.25
C SER A 155 3.88 -3.25 8.23
N ASP A 156 3.08 -3.33 9.30
CA ASP A 156 2.99 -2.26 10.28
C ASP A 156 4.13 -2.36 11.30
N ASP A 157 4.96 -1.32 11.26
CA ASP A 157 6.27 -1.25 11.86
C ASP A 157 6.43 0.04 12.65
N THR A 158 5.37 0.40 13.38
CA THR A 158 5.30 1.51 14.33
C THR A 158 6.63 1.77 15.06
N VAL A 159 7.36 0.73 15.45
CA VAL A 159 8.67 0.84 16.13
C VAL A 159 9.79 1.42 15.25
N GLY A 160 9.86 1.05 13.96
CA GLY A 160 10.89 1.53 13.04
C GLY A 160 10.71 2.99 12.61
N ARG A 161 9.46 3.46 12.47
CA ARG A 161 9.15 4.86 12.11
C ARG A 161 9.43 5.83 13.26
N ILE A 162 9.18 5.41 14.51
CA ILE A 162 9.52 6.20 15.70
C ILE A 162 11.04 6.44 15.77
N SER A 163 11.85 5.42 15.48
CA SER A 163 13.32 5.52 15.50
C SER A 163 13.90 6.43 14.42
N ALA A 164 13.27 6.53 13.25
CA ALA A 164 13.72 7.39 12.16
C ALA A 164 13.44 8.88 12.46
N ASN A 165 12.24 9.20 12.96
CA ASN A 165 11.89 10.58 13.38
C ASN A 165 12.68 11.05 14.62
N THR A 166 13.10 10.13 15.50
CA THR A 166 14.04 10.50 16.57
C THR A 166 15.44 10.79 16.03
N GLY A 167 15.89 10.12 14.97
CA GLY A 167 17.15 10.43 14.29
C GLY A 167 17.19 11.85 13.70
N ASP A 168 16.14 12.22 12.95
CA ASP A 168 16.03 13.55 12.33
C ASP A 168 15.90 14.68 13.36
N SER A 169 15.20 14.44 14.47
CA SER A 169 15.09 15.44 15.55
C SER A 169 16.40 15.64 16.32
N TYR A 170 17.28 14.63 16.36
CA TYR A 170 18.63 14.77 16.92
C TYR A 170 19.60 15.47 15.96
N GLU A 171 19.50 15.25 14.64
CA GLU A 171 20.31 15.98 13.66
C GLU A 171 19.89 17.44 13.51
N ALA A 172 18.59 17.76 13.61
CA ALA A 172 18.09 19.14 13.60
C ALA A 172 18.49 19.97 14.84
N MET A 173 19.01 19.32 15.89
CA MET A 173 19.50 19.96 17.13
C MET A 173 21.02 20.21 17.15
N LYS A 174 21.74 19.87 16.08
CA LYS A 174 23.18 20.08 15.90
C LYS A 174 23.48 21.25 14.96
#